data_AF-A0A1J5SBD5-F1
#
_entry.id   AF-A0A1J5SBD5-F1
#
_cell.length_a   1.000
_cell.length_b   1.000
_cell.length_c   1.000
_cell.angle_alpha   90.00
_cell.angle_beta   90.00
_cell.angle_gamma   90.00
#
_symmetry.space_group_name_H-M   'P 1'
#
loop_
_entity.id
_entity.type
_entity.pdbx_description
1 polymer ?
#
loop_
_entity_poly.entity_id
_entity_poly.type
_entity_poly.pdbx_seq_one_letter_code
_entity_poly.pdbx_strand_id
1 'polypeptide(L)'
;MKFMMKYLMLNCKEATFLVSKKEEGKLAFFEKMKLQVHLHFCKFCKMFEQQTNFIGHNAGQSHLHDHSTLSDATKEKIFRFLNENETLN
;
A
#
# COMPACT_ATOMS: atom_id res chain seq x y z
N MET A 1 16.67 -0.11 -30.15
CA MET A 1 15.92 0.72 -29.17
C MET A 1 14.41 0.41 -29.07
N LYS A 2 13.78 -0.39 -29.94
CA LYS A 2 12.33 -0.71 -29.84
C LYS A 2 11.96 -1.79 -28.80
N PHE A 3 12.94 -2.53 -28.27
CA PHE A 3 12.67 -3.70 -27.41
C PHE A 3 12.59 -3.38 -25.90
N MET A 4 13.27 -2.32 -25.43
CA MET A 4 13.27 -1.96 -24.00
C MET A 4 12.03 -1.17 -23.55
N MET A 5 11.30 -0.52 -24.46
CA MET A 5 10.06 0.23 -24.11
C MET A 5 8.93 -0.69 -23.62
N LYS A 6 8.79 -1.88 -24.20
CA LYS A 6 7.67 -2.80 -23.87
C LYS A 6 7.74 -3.34 -22.44
N TYR A 7 8.95 -3.50 -21.88
CA TYR A 7 9.16 -4.01 -20.52
C TYR A 7 9.20 -2.89 -19.46
N LEU A 8 9.34 -1.65 -19.90
CA LEU A 8 9.33 -0.44 -19.06
C LEU A 8 7.94 0.23 -19.02
N MET A 9 7.07 -0.06 -20.00
CA MET A 9 5.70 0.47 -20.05
C MET A 9 4.74 -0.42 -19.28
N LEU A 10 4.33 0.07 -18.10
CA LEU A 10 3.17 -0.44 -17.40
C LEU A 10 1.89 0.03 -18.12
N ASN A 11 0.84 -0.79 -18.10
CA ASN A 11 -0.51 -0.29 -18.32
C ASN A 11 -1.08 0.34 -17.04
N CYS A 12 -2.20 1.06 -17.15
CA CYS A 12 -2.79 1.76 -16.00
C CYS A 12 -3.16 0.82 -14.85
N LYS A 13 -3.64 -0.42 -15.13
CA LYS A 13 -4.00 -1.40 -14.10
C LYS A 13 -2.77 -1.84 -13.29
N GLU A 14 -1.66 -2.09 -13.98
CA GLU A 14 -0.39 -2.44 -13.34
C GLU A 14 0.17 -1.25 -12.55
N ALA A 15 0.08 -0.03 -13.09
CA ALA A 15 0.54 1.18 -12.40
C ALA A 15 -0.27 1.42 -11.12
N THR A 16 -1.60 1.34 -11.16
CA THR A 16 -2.45 1.50 -9.97
C THR A 16 -2.18 0.41 -8.92
N PHE A 17 -1.90 -0.82 -9.36
CA PHE A 17 -1.50 -1.89 -8.45
C PHE A 17 -0.17 -1.57 -7.74
N LEU A 18 0.84 -1.10 -8.46
CA LEU A 18 2.12 -0.71 -7.86
C LEU A 18 2.00 0.51 -6.94
N VAL A 19 1.10 1.45 -7.23
CA VAL A 19 0.75 2.55 -6.31
C VAL A 19 0.20 1.98 -5.00
N SER A 20 -0.78 1.07 -5.04
CA SER A 20 -1.32 0.45 -3.82
C SER A 20 -0.27 -0.37 -3.06
N LYS A 21 0.57 -1.12 -3.77
CA LYS A 21 1.67 -1.91 -3.19
C LYS A 21 2.72 -1.02 -2.50
N LYS A 22 2.95 0.19 -3.02
CA LYS A 22 3.86 1.19 -2.43
C LYS A 22 3.40 1.62 -1.04
N GLU A 23 2.09 1.82 -0.85
CA GLU A 23 1.50 2.23 0.44
C GLU A 23 1.71 1.19 1.54
N GLU A 24 1.75 -0.09 1.19
CA GLU A 24 2.05 -1.17 2.14
C GLU A 24 3.55 -1.29 2.47
N GLY A 25 4.41 -0.43 1.92
CA GLY A 25 5.86 -0.48 2.13
C GLY A 25 6.60 -1.56 1.34
N LYS A 26 5.97 -2.17 0.32
CA LYS A 26 6.48 -3.40 -0.34
C LYS A 26 6.97 -3.24 -1.78
N LEU A 27 7.47 -2.06 -2.17
CA LEU A 27 7.85 -1.81 -3.57
C LEU A 27 9.34 -2.07 -3.83
N ALA A 28 9.65 -3.00 -4.75
CA ALA A 28 11.02 -3.26 -5.16
C ALA A 28 11.58 -2.08 -5.99
N PHE A 29 12.90 -1.91 -6.00
CA PHE A 29 13.56 -0.79 -6.68
C PHE A 29 13.17 -0.67 -8.17
N PHE A 30 13.17 -1.79 -8.91
CA PHE A 30 12.78 -1.79 -10.32
C PHE A 30 11.30 -1.48 -10.55
N GLU A 31 10.41 -1.91 -9.65
CA GLU A 31 8.98 -1.58 -9.70
C GLU A 31 8.78 -0.07 -9.49
N LYS A 32 9.52 0.51 -8.55
CA LYS A 32 9.52 1.95 -8.29
C LYS A 32 9.94 2.75 -9.52
N MET A 33 11.03 2.36 -10.19
CA MET A 33 11.49 3.04 -11.40
C MET A 33 10.46 2.98 -12.54
N LYS A 34 9.87 1.80 -12.79
CA LYS A 34 8.82 1.64 -13.82
C LYS A 34 7.58 2.48 -13.50
N LEU A 35 7.16 2.48 -12.23
CA LEU A 35 6.03 3.27 -11.77
C LEU A 35 6.30 4.77 -11.98
N GLN A 36 7.48 5.26 -11.61
CA GLN A 36 7.84 6.68 -11.81
C GLN A 36 7.77 7.10 -13.28
N VAL A 37 8.25 6.27 -14.20
CA VAL A 37 8.13 6.53 -15.64
C VAL A 37 6.66 6.62 -16.06
N HIS A 38 5.81 5.68 -15.64
CA HIS A 38 4.39 5.71 -16.00
C HIS A 38 3.66 6.95 -15.45
N LEU A 39 3.91 7.31 -14.19
CA LEU A 39 3.31 8.48 -13.54
C LEU A 39 3.74 9.81 -14.18
N HIS A 40 4.92 9.85 -14.82
CA HIS A 40 5.36 11.04 -15.56
C HIS A 40 4.49 11.31 -16.80
N PHE A 41 4.03 10.26 -17.50
CA PHE A 41 3.26 10.39 -18.74
C PHE A 41 1.75 10.26 -18.57
N CYS A 42 1.27 9.55 -17.54
CA CYS A 42 -0.15 9.31 -17.31
C CYS A 42 -0.69 10.19 -16.16
N LYS A 43 -1.34 11.30 -16.51
CA LYS A 43 -1.94 12.23 -15.54
C LYS A 43 -2.95 11.58 -14.59
N PHE A 44 -3.69 10.57 -15.06
CA PHE A 44 -4.71 9.90 -14.25
C PHE A 44 -4.08 9.02 -13.17
N CYS A 45 -3.02 8.27 -13.51
CA CYS A 45 -2.30 7.47 -12.52
C CYS A 45 -1.55 8.36 -11.52
N LYS A 46 -1.03 9.52 -11.96
CA LYS A 46 -0.46 10.54 -11.06
C LYS A 46 -1.49 11.08 -10.07
N MET A 47 -2.70 11.40 -10.55
CA MET A 47 -3.80 11.85 -9.69
C MET A 47 -4.22 10.75 -8.71
N PHE A 48 -4.31 9.51 -9.17
CA PHE A 48 -4.59 8.36 -8.32
C PHE A 48 -3.54 8.23 -7.19
N GLU A 49 -2.24 8.29 -7.51
CA GLU A 49 -1.18 8.26 -6.49
C GLU A 49 -1.34 9.38 -5.46
N GLN A 50 -1.63 10.61 -5.90
CA GLN A 50 -1.86 11.74 -5.00
C GLN A 50 -3.08 11.52 -4.08
N GLN A 51 -4.18 11.00 -4.63
CA GLN A 51 -5.39 10.70 -3.86
C GLN A 51 -5.15 9.59 -2.85
N THR A 52 -4.46 8.51 -3.23
CA THR A 52 -4.11 7.42 -2.33
C THR A 52 -3.24 7.91 -1.18
N ASN A 53 -2.18 8.69 -1.46
CA ASN A 53 -1.33 9.27 -0.41
C ASN A 53 -2.13 10.20 0.53
N PHE A 54 -3.03 11.01 -0.03
CA PHE A 54 -3.88 11.91 0.75
C PHE A 54 -4.79 11.12 1.69
N ILE A 55 -5.47 10.09 1.19
CA ILE A 55 -6.34 9.24 2.01
C ILE A 55 -5.52 8.54 3.09
N GLY A 56 -4.39 7.92 2.75
CA GLY A 56 -3.53 7.22 3.72
C GLY A 56 -3.05 8.14 4.85
N HIS A 57 -2.60 9.35 4.51
CA HIS A 57 -2.16 10.33 5.49
C HIS A 57 -3.30 10.77 6.43
N ASN A 58 -4.46 11.13 5.87
CA ASN A 58 -5.60 11.64 6.66
C ASN A 58 -6.29 10.53 7.45
N ALA A 59 -6.39 9.31 6.92
CA ALA A 59 -6.90 8.16 7.65
C ALA A 59 -6.03 7.85 8.87
N GLY A 60 -4.69 7.88 8.73
CA GLY A 60 -3.77 7.76 9.86
C GLY A 60 -3.96 8.85 10.92
N GLN A 61 -4.32 10.07 10.51
CA GLN A 61 -4.58 11.20 11.42
C GLN A 61 -5.94 11.15 12.11
N SER A 62 -6.95 10.50 11.53
CA SER A 62 -8.28 10.35 12.15
C SER A 62 -8.27 9.55 13.45
N HIS A 63 -7.23 8.75 13.69
CA HIS A 63 -6.99 8.06 14.97
C HIS A 63 -6.34 8.93 16.05
N LEU A 64 -5.85 10.14 15.73
CA LEU A 64 -5.12 10.99 16.70
C LEU A 64 -6.01 11.64 17.75
N HIS A 65 -7.34 11.60 17.59
CA HIS A 65 -8.30 12.16 18.54
C HIS A 65 -9.17 11.13 19.28
N ASP A 66 -9.00 9.84 18.98
CA ASP A 66 -9.72 8.78 19.68
C ASP A 66 -8.74 8.00 20.56
N HIS A 67 -8.75 8.28 21.85
CA HIS A 67 -7.96 7.58 22.87
C HIS A 67 -8.61 6.23 23.26
N SER A 68 -9.41 5.66 22.36
CA SER A 68 -10.05 4.36 22.55
C SER A 68 -8.98 3.26 22.46
N THR A 69 -8.51 2.83 23.62
CA THR A 69 -7.68 1.63 23.72
C THR A 69 -8.60 0.42 23.65
N LEU A 70 -8.16 -0.66 22.99
CA LEU A 70 -8.84 -1.95 23.17
C LEU A 70 -8.89 -2.28 24.66
N SER A 71 -10.05 -2.74 25.13
CA SER A 71 -10.17 -3.25 26.50
C SER A 71 -9.27 -4.46 26.69
N ASP A 72 -8.76 -4.64 27.92
CA ASP A 72 -7.83 -5.73 28.21
C ASP A 72 -8.46 -7.10 27.95
N ALA A 73 -9.76 -7.26 28.24
CA ALA A 73 -10.52 -8.46 27.89
C ALA A 73 -10.55 -8.76 26.37
N THR A 74 -10.54 -7.73 25.52
CA THR A 74 -10.48 -7.92 24.06
C THR A 74 -9.07 -8.28 23.62
N LYS A 75 -8.05 -7.64 24.20
CA LYS A 75 -6.64 -7.99 23.95
C LYS A 75 -6.36 -9.45 24.33
N GLU A 76 -6.79 -9.89 25.51
CA GLU A 76 -6.60 -11.26 25.97
C GLU A 76 -7.23 -12.30 25.05
N LYS A 77 -8.44 -12.02 24.51
CA LYS A 77 -9.09 -12.91 23.53
C LYS A 77 -8.26 -13.03 22.25
N ILE A 78 -7.71 -11.91 21.75
CA ILE A 78 -6.85 -11.91 20.56
C ILE A 78 -5.57 -12.71 20.83
N PHE A 79 -4.89 -12.48 21.96
CA PHE A 79 -3.67 -13.22 22.32
C PHE A 79 -3.92 -14.72 22.46
N ARG A 80 -5.03 -15.11 23.10
CA ARG A 80 -5.41 -16.52 23.23
C ARG A 80 -5.58 -17.17 21.86
N PHE A 81 -6.33 -16.54 20.97
CA PHE A 81 -6.54 -17.04 19.63
C PHE A 81 -5.24 -17.19 18.84
N LEU A 82 -4.32 -16.23 18.93
CA LEU A 82 -3.02 -16.32 18.25
C LEU A 82 -2.18 -17.49 18.76
N ASN A 83 -2.08 -17.67 20.09
CA ASN A 83 -1.30 -18.75 20.69
C ASN A 83 -1.89 -20.15 20.39
N GLU A 84 -3.22 -20.27 20.35
CA GLU A 84 -3.90 -21.52 19.99
C GLU A 84 -3.64 -21.92 18.54
N ASN A 85 -3.41 -20.96 17.64
CA ASN A 85 -3.15 -21.24 16.21
C ASN A 85 -1.65 -21.28 15.85
N GLU A 86 -0.77 -20.74 16.70
CA GLU A 86 0.68 -20.86 16.55
C GLU A 86 1.19 -22.23 17.02
N THR A 87 0.49 -22.90 17.94
CA THR A 87 0.82 -24.26 18.43
C THR A 87 0.42 -25.40 17.50
N LEU A 88 -0.16 -25.09 16.34
CA LEU A 88 -0.61 -26.06 15.32
C LEU A 88 0.24 -26.06 14.03
N ASN A 89 1.33 -25.28 13.97
CA ASN A 89 2.30 -25.29 12.87
C ASN A 89 3.68 -25.76 13.34
#